data_AF-A0A520BHR6-F1
#
_entry.id   AF-A0A520BHR6-F1
#
_cell.length_a   1.000
_cell.length_b   1.000
_cell.length_c   1.000
_cell.angle_alpha   90.00
_cell.angle_beta   90.00
_cell.angle_gamma   90.00
#
_symmetry.space_group_name_H-M   'P 1'
#
loop_
_entity.id
_entity.type
_entity.pdbx_description
1 polymer ?
#
loop_
_entity_poly.entity_id
_entity_poly.type
_entity_poly.pdbx_seq_one_letter_code
_entity_poly.pdbx_strand_id
1 'polypeptide(L)'
;MSSKEDSLFLRFKQSINSIELPAHFSMMQDGIPHPLCVLAAEELQTYIEQQTQWKHNFGLNNYNTGTVIGKMFGVLVVENTNKEIGYLAAFSGKLAGVNHHAKFVPPIFDTLATDGFLNKGMLALSALSEEIRVLELANVDKKKIEVLKLERKQFSNNLQNEIFEHYHFLNQAGEEKSLLEIFRAFDYKNPPAGAGECAGPKLLQYAFQHQLKPLAIAEFWWGLSPKSAQWKHKQFYACCKEKCEPIL
;
A
#
# COMPACT_ATOMS: atom_id res chain seq x y z
N MET A 1 3.67 -24.10 24.34
CA MET A 1 3.17 -22.71 24.38
C MET A 1 3.27 -22.17 22.96
N SER A 2 2.13 -22.07 22.27
CA SER A 2 2.05 -21.67 20.86
C SER A 2 2.43 -20.19 20.74
N SER A 3 3.63 -19.87 20.23
CA SER A 3 4.00 -18.48 19.99
C SER A 3 3.09 -17.89 18.92
N LYS A 4 2.65 -16.64 19.13
CA LYS A 4 1.78 -15.85 18.25
C LYS A 4 2.47 -15.42 16.95
N GLU A 5 3.56 -16.06 16.54
CA GLU A 5 4.57 -15.43 15.68
C GLU A 5 4.31 -15.49 14.16
N ASP A 6 3.34 -16.29 13.68
CA ASP A 6 3.09 -16.49 12.25
C ASP A 6 1.65 -16.16 11.78
N SER A 7 0.95 -15.21 12.41
CA SER A 7 -0.51 -15.10 12.19
C SER A 7 -0.92 -14.80 10.74
N LEU A 8 -0.03 -14.22 9.91
CA LEU A 8 -0.30 -13.88 8.51
C LEU A 8 0.55 -14.66 7.51
N PHE A 9 1.35 -15.64 7.97
CA PHE A 9 2.08 -16.53 7.07
C PHE A 9 1.08 -17.49 6.39
N LEU A 10 0.88 -17.33 5.08
CA LEU A 10 -0.05 -18.14 4.31
C LEU A 10 0.69 -19.32 3.69
N ARG A 11 0.26 -20.53 4.04
CA ARG A 11 0.75 -21.76 3.40
C ARG A 11 0.10 -21.93 2.02
N PHE A 12 0.88 -22.39 1.05
CA PHE A 12 0.36 -22.82 -0.24
C PHE A 12 -0.59 -24.01 -0.05
N LYS A 13 -1.72 -23.98 -0.76
CA LYS A 13 -2.75 -25.05 -0.73
C LYS A 13 -2.33 -26.26 -1.55
N GLN A 14 -1.44 -26.07 -2.52
CA GLN A 14 -0.89 -27.11 -3.37
C GLN A 14 0.61 -27.27 -3.16
N SER A 15 1.13 -28.43 -3.57
CA SER A 15 2.58 -28.69 -3.52
C SER A 15 3.33 -27.74 -4.43
N ILE A 16 4.46 -27.22 -3.94
CA ILE A 16 5.36 -26.33 -4.68
C ILE A 16 6.67 -27.02 -5.09
N ASN A 17 6.81 -28.33 -4.84
CA ASN A 17 8.08 -29.06 -5.01
C ASN A 17 8.59 -29.08 -6.46
N SER A 18 7.71 -28.84 -7.43
CA SER A 18 8.06 -28.75 -8.86
C SER A 18 8.49 -27.34 -9.29
N ILE A 19 8.50 -26.36 -8.39
CA ILE A 19 8.86 -24.98 -8.65
C ILE A 19 10.18 -24.69 -7.94
N GLU A 20 11.19 -24.29 -8.71
CA GLU A 20 12.49 -23.92 -8.15
C GLU A 20 12.37 -22.66 -7.27
N LEU A 21 13.13 -22.63 -6.18
CA LEU A 21 13.24 -21.43 -5.36
C LEU A 21 14.20 -20.44 -6.05
N PRO A 22 13.93 -19.12 -5.97
CA PRO A 22 14.82 -18.14 -6.56
C PRO A 22 16.14 -18.07 -5.76
N ALA A 23 17.28 -18.03 -6.46
CA ALA A 23 18.60 -17.98 -5.84
C ALA A 23 18.86 -16.66 -5.08
N HIS A 24 18.22 -15.58 -5.54
CA HIS A 24 18.25 -14.25 -4.95
C HIS A 24 16.83 -13.71 -4.86
N PHE A 25 16.61 -12.66 -4.07
CA PHE A 25 15.30 -12.02 -4.02
C PHE A 25 14.84 -11.61 -5.42
N SER A 26 13.71 -12.16 -5.85
CA SER A 26 13.20 -12.01 -7.22
C SER A 26 12.05 -11.01 -7.26
N MET A 27 12.27 -9.92 -7.98
CA MET A 27 11.20 -9.07 -8.49
C MET A 27 10.83 -9.54 -9.91
N MET A 28 9.79 -8.94 -10.51
CA MET A 28 9.42 -9.24 -11.89
C MET A 28 10.59 -9.01 -12.86
N GLN A 29 10.96 -10.04 -13.62
CA GLN A 29 11.99 -9.97 -14.66
C GLN A 29 11.31 -9.92 -16.03
N ASP A 30 11.62 -8.92 -16.85
CA ASP A 30 11.02 -8.70 -18.18
C ASP A 30 9.48 -8.71 -18.18
N GLY A 31 8.88 -8.22 -17.09
CA GLY A 31 7.43 -8.19 -16.93
C GLY A 31 6.81 -9.52 -16.49
N ILE A 32 7.63 -10.51 -16.11
CA ILE A 32 7.19 -11.85 -15.69
C ILE A 32 7.51 -12.03 -14.20
N PRO A 33 6.50 -12.30 -13.34
CA PRO A 33 6.73 -12.64 -11.93
C PRO A 33 7.28 -14.06 -11.77
N HIS A 34 7.94 -14.32 -10.65
CA HIS A 34 8.37 -15.67 -10.29
C HIS A 34 7.17 -16.65 -10.22
N PRO A 35 7.29 -17.92 -10.63
CA PRO A 35 6.15 -18.86 -10.63
C PRO A 35 5.48 -19.05 -9.26
N LEU A 36 6.24 -19.00 -8.15
CA LEU A 36 5.66 -19.02 -6.80
C LEU A 36 4.77 -17.80 -6.53
N CYS A 37 5.11 -16.62 -7.08
CA CYS A 37 4.27 -15.43 -6.96
C CYS A 37 3.00 -15.55 -7.80
N VAL A 38 3.07 -16.18 -8.99
CA VAL A 38 1.89 -16.46 -9.81
C VAL A 38 0.91 -17.33 -9.01
N LEU A 39 1.42 -18.42 -8.42
CA LEU A 39 0.60 -19.32 -7.61
C LEU A 39 0.00 -18.61 -6.38
N ALA A 40 0.82 -17.86 -5.63
CA ALA A 40 0.34 -17.09 -4.48
C ALA A 40 -0.74 -16.08 -4.88
N ALA A 41 -0.57 -15.42 -6.03
CA ALA A 41 -1.55 -14.50 -6.57
C ALA A 41 -2.86 -15.22 -6.94
N GLU A 42 -2.81 -16.36 -7.63
CA GLU A 42 -4.01 -17.15 -7.97
C GLU A 42 -4.81 -17.57 -6.73
N GLU A 43 -4.13 -18.02 -5.67
CA GLU A 43 -4.78 -18.35 -4.40
C GLU A 43 -5.40 -17.11 -3.73
N LEU A 44 -4.71 -15.97 -3.76
CA LEU A 44 -5.23 -14.72 -3.23
C LEU A 44 -6.42 -14.21 -4.04
N GLN A 45 -6.37 -14.30 -5.36
CA GLN A 45 -7.46 -13.96 -6.27
C GLN A 45 -8.70 -14.82 -5.97
N THR A 46 -8.51 -16.12 -5.78
CA THR A 46 -9.58 -17.05 -5.37
C THR A 46 -10.18 -16.63 -4.03
N TYR A 47 -9.36 -16.27 -3.05
CA TYR A 47 -9.85 -15.76 -1.76
C TYR A 47 -10.65 -14.45 -1.93
N ILE A 48 -10.18 -13.50 -2.73
CA ILE A 48 -10.86 -12.23 -3.01
C ILE A 48 -12.25 -12.47 -3.64
N GLU A 49 -12.36 -13.44 -4.55
CA GLU A 49 -13.63 -13.81 -5.21
C GLU A 49 -14.61 -14.51 -4.26
N GLN A 50 -14.12 -15.35 -3.34
CA GLN A 50 -14.96 -16.23 -2.53
C GLN A 50 -15.30 -15.69 -1.13
N GLN A 51 -14.48 -14.80 -0.57
CA GLN A 51 -14.71 -14.27 0.77
C GLN A 51 -15.98 -13.40 0.85
N THR A 52 -16.61 -13.36 2.02
CA THR A 52 -17.84 -12.58 2.28
C THR A 52 -17.70 -11.57 3.43
N GLN A 53 -16.49 -11.43 3.98
CA GLN A 53 -16.17 -10.61 5.15
C GLN A 53 -16.23 -9.12 4.85
N TRP A 54 -15.93 -8.73 3.62
CA TRP A 54 -15.99 -7.34 3.17
C TRP A 54 -16.57 -7.25 1.75
N LYS A 55 -17.21 -6.11 1.48
CA LYS A 55 -17.77 -5.78 0.16
C LYS A 55 -17.03 -4.61 -0.42
N HIS A 56 -16.55 -4.75 -1.65
CA HIS A 56 -15.85 -3.69 -2.37
C HIS A 56 -16.26 -3.73 -3.85
N ASN A 57 -16.62 -2.56 -4.41
CA ASN A 57 -17.05 -2.49 -5.80
C ASN A 57 -15.83 -2.45 -6.74
N PHE A 58 -15.31 -3.62 -7.11
CA PHE A 58 -14.25 -3.74 -8.13
C PHE A 58 -14.75 -3.53 -9.57
N GLY A 59 -16.07 -3.34 -9.79
CA GLY A 59 -16.66 -3.20 -11.13
C GLY A 59 -16.70 -4.47 -11.98
N LEU A 60 -16.44 -5.65 -11.39
CA LEU A 60 -16.44 -6.93 -12.12
C LEU A 60 -17.85 -7.55 -12.26
N ASN A 61 -18.79 -7.14 -11.40
CA ASN A 61 -20.16 -7.66 -11.37
C ASN A 61 -21.16 -6.50 -11.45
N ASN A 62 -22.27 -6.72 -12.17
CA ASN A 62 -23.31 -5.71 -12.40
C ASN A 62 -24.21 -5.41 -11.18
N TYR A 63 -24.02 -6.13 -10.06
CA TYR A 63 -24.87 -6.03 -8.88
C TYR A 63 -24.34 -5.11 -7.79
N ASN A 64 -23.10 -4.61 -7.93
CA ASN A 64 -22.52 -3.72 -6.93
C ASN A 64 -22.94 -2.27 -7.21
N THR A 65 -23.60 -1.64 -6.24
CA THR A 65 -23.93 -0.22 -6.28
C THR A 65 -22.75 0.61 -5.75
N GLY A 66 -22.64 1.87 -6.22
CA GLY A 66 -21.58 2.80 -5.80
C GLY A 66 -20.40 2.91 -6.76
N THR A 67 -19.38 3.69 -6.38
CA THR A 67 -18.23 3.98 -7.23
C THR A 67 -17.37 2.74 -7.48
N VAL A 68 -17.02 2.48 -8.74
CA VAL A 68 -16.10 1.43 -9.14
C VAL A 68 -14.67 1.84 -8.77
N ILE A 69 -14.00 0.99 -8.00
CA ILE A 69 -12.64 1.23 -7.51
C ILE A 69 -11.84 -0.07 -7.65
N GLY A 70 -10.98 -0.16 -8.66
CA GLY A 70 -9.97 -1.22 -8.75
C GLY A 70 -8.86 -1.06 -7.71
N LYS A 71 -8.05 -2.11 -7.53
CA LYS A 71 -7.09 -2.21 -6.44
C LYS A 71 -5.80 -2.90 -6.85
N MET A 72 -4.67 -2.40 -6.37
CA MET A 72 -3.40 -3.13 -6.44
C MET A 72 -3.28 -4.05 -5.23
N PHE A 73 -3.07 -5.33 -5.49
CA PHE A 73 -2.73 -6.34 -4.50
C PHE A 73 -1.30 -6.80 -4.69
N GLY A 74 -0.67 -7.27 -3.63
CA GLY A 74 0.69 -7.82 -3.68
C GLY A 74 0.79 -9.12 -2.91
N VAL A 75 1.69 -9.97 -3.38
CA VAL A 75 2.11 -11.21 -2.71
C VAL A 75 3.62 -11.21 -2.54
N LEU A 76 4.08 -11.66 -1.38
CA LEU A 76 5.50 -11.85 -1.09
C LEU A 76 5.72 -13.28 -0.65
N VAL A 77 6.40 -14.06 -1.47
CA VAL A 77 6.86 -15.40 -1.14
C VAL A 77 7.99 -15.28 -0.13
N VAL A 78 7.88 -16.02 0.97
CA VAL A 78 8.79 -15.96 2.12
C VAL A 78 9.15 -17.35 2.62
N GLU A 79 10.32 -17.45 3.23
CA GLU A 79 10.75 -18.59 4.04
C GLU A 79 10.69 -18.19 5.53
N ASN A 80 9.99 -18.97 6.36
CA ASN A 80 9.95 -18.73 7.80
C ASN A 80 11.15 -19.34 8.53
N THR A 81 11.24 -19.13 9.84
CA THR A 81 12.33 -19.65 10.68
C THR A 81 12.40 -21.18 10.72
N ASN A 82 11.27 -21.86 10.45
CA ASN A 82 11.19 -23.31 10.33
C ASN A 82 11.54 -23.85 8.94
N LYS A 83 12.03 -23.00 8.03
CA LYS A 83 12.33 -23.34 6.62
C LYS A 83 11.09 -23.74 5.80
N GLU A 84 9.90 -23.38 6.27
CA GLU A 84 8.67 -23.54 5.50
C GLU A 84 8.55 -22.38 4.50
N ILE A 85 8.11 -22.72 3.29
CA ILE A 85 7.83 -21.74 2.23
C ILE A 85 6.35 -21.41 2.23
N GLY A 86 6.05 -20.12 2.27
CA GLY A 86 4.69 -19.58 2.23
C GLY A 86 4.67 -18.21 1.58
N TYR A 87 3.60 -17.46 1.80
CA TYR A 87 3.49 -16.11 1.28
C TYR A 87 2.73 -15.18 2.23
N LEU A 88 2.99 -13.89 2.08
CA LEU A 88 2.22 -12.80 2.66
C LEU A 88 1.36 -12.15 1.58
N ALA A 89 0.28 -11.49 1.99
CA ALA A 89 -0.60 -10.73 1.09
C ALA A 89 -0.81 -9.29 1.58
N ALA A 90 -0.89 -8.34 0.65
CA ALA A 90 -1.14 -6.93 0.95
C ALA A 90 -2.02 -6.27 -0.13
N PHE A 91 -2.53 -5.07 0.18
CA PHE A 91 -3.19 -4.18 -0.78
C PHE A 91 -2.72 -2.74 -0.60
N SER A 92 -2.78 -1.95 -1.67
CA SER A 92 -2.42 -0.52 -1.63
C SER A 92 -3.47 0.31 -0.88
N GLY A 93 -3.10 1.29 -0.05
CA GLY A 93 -4.07 2.16 0.65
C GLY A 93 -5.14 1.39 1.45
N LYS A 94 -6.43 1.77 1.30
CA LYS A 94 -7.60 1.20 2.01
C LYS A 94 -8.47 0.26 1.19
N LEU A 95 -8.90 -0.87 1.72
CA LEU A 95 -9.83 -1.79 1.07
C LEU A 95 -11.17 -1.80 1.83
N ALA A 96 -12.28 -1.66 1.11
CA ALA A 96 -13.63 -1.59 1.72
C ALA A 96 -13.73 -0.54 2.86
N GLY A 97 -13.03 0.60 2.72
CA GLY A 97 -13.06 1.71 3.68
C GLY A 97 -12.10 1.60 4.86
N VAL A 98 -11.42 0.46 5.05
CA VAL A 98 -10.53 0.21 6.21
C VAL A 98 -9.11 -0.16 5.79
N ASN A 99 -8.16 -0.04 6.72
CA ASN A 99 -6.75 -0.39 6.54
C ASN A 99 -6.43 -1.86 6.86
N HIS A 100 -7.29 -2.53 7.64
CA HIS A 100 -7.02 -3.87 8.17
C HIS A 100 -8.04 -4.89 7.69
N HIS A 101 -7.54 -6.07 7.31
CA HIS A 101 -8.32 -7.26 6.95
C HIS A 101 -7.54 -8.50 7.36
N ALA A 102 -8.21 -9.53 7.87
CA ALA A 102 -7.57 -10.65 8.58
C ALA A 102 -6.50 -11.43 7.79
N LYS A 103 -6.53 -11.41 6.45
CA LYS A 103 -5.58 -12.13 5.58
C LYS A 103 -4.44 -11.26 5.04
N PHE A 104 -4.42 -9.98 5.39
CA PHE A 104 -3.49 -9.00 4.81
C PHE A 104 -2.59 -8.41 5.88
N VAL A 105 -1.33 -8.16 5.52
CA VAL A 105 -0.38 -7.47 6.38
C VAL A 105 -0.87 -6.05 6.72
N PRO A 106 -0.61 -5.56 7.94
CA PRO A 106 -1.05 -4.24 8.38
C PRO A 106 -0.40 -3.11 7.56
N PRO A 107 -0.95 -1.89 7.60
CA PRO A 107 -0.22 -0.71 7.14
C PRO A 107 1.04 -0.50 8.00
N ILE A 108 2.06 0.11 7.39
CA ILE A 108 3.32 0.47 8.08
C ILE A 108 3.04 1.49 9.19
N PHE A 109 2.20 2.47 8.86
CA PHE A 109 1.67 3.43 9.80
C PHE A 109 0.15 3.52 9.63
N ASP A 110 -0.60 3.30 10.70
CA ASP A 110 -2.06 3.35 10.67
C ASP A 110 -2.59 4.73 11.01
N THR A 111 -2.67 5.58 9.98
CA THR A 111 -3.20 6.94 10.07
C THR A 111 -4.63 7.02 10.58
N LEU A 112 -5.42 5.93 10.52
CA LEU A 112 -6.79 5.89 11.05
C LEU A 112 -6.85 5.61 12.56
N ALA A 113 -5.80 5.00 13.12
CA ALA A 113 -5.73 4.61 14.53
C ALA A 113 -4.97 5.61 15.41
N THR A 114 -4.08 6.42 14.83
CA THR A 114 -3.33 7.46 15.55
C THR A 114 -4.17 8.68 15.88
N ASP A 115 -4.22 9.04 17.17
CA ASP A 115 -4.54 10.30 17.92
C ASP A 115 -5.47 11.40 17.33
N GLY A 116 -6.07 11.12 16.18
CA GLY A 116 -6.88 12.02 15.37
C GLY A 116 -6.11 13.15 14.68
N PHE A 117 -4.77 13.24 14.73
CA PHE A 117 -4.05 14.39 14.16
C PHE A 117 -4.40 14.58 12.67
N LEU A 118 -4.38 13.48 11.90
CA LEU A 118 -4.69 13.54 10.48
C LEU A 118 -6.14 13.96 10.23
N ASN A 119 -7.08 13.38 10.97
CA ASN A 119 -8.50 13.75 10.83
C ASN A 119 -8.74 15.22 11.18
N LYS A 120 -8.16 15.71 12.28
CA LYS A 120 -8.23 17.12 12.70
C LYS A 120 -7.61 18.03 11.64
N GLY A 121 -6.44 17.67 11.13
CA GLY A 121 -5.75 18.40 10.06
C GLY A 121 -6.56 18.45 8.76
N MET A 122 -7.16 17.33 8.35
CA MET A 122 -8.03 17.27 7.18
C MET A 122 -9.31 18.10 7.34
N LEU A 123 -9.92 18.12 8.53
CA LEU A 123 -11.05 18.98 8.83
C LEU A 123 -10.68 20.47 8.72
N ALA A 124 -9.53 20.87 9.27
CA ALA A 124 -9.02 22.24 9.15
C ALA A 124 -8.76 22.64 7.69
N LEU A 125 -8.14 21.76 6.90
CA LEU A 125 -7.96 21.97 5.46
C LEU A 125 -9.27 22.11 4.70
N SER A 126 -10.28 21.32 5.07
CA SER A 126 -11.61 21.38 4.44
C SER A 126 -12.32 22.69 4.78
N ALA A 127 -12.21 23.18 6.02
CA ALA A 127 -12.75 24.47 6.43
C ALA A 127 -12.09 25.64 5.69
N LEU A 128 -10.75 25.64 5.58
CA LEU A 128 -10.01 26.64 4.80
C LEU A 128 -10.42 26.62 3.32
N SER A 129 -10.58 25.42 2.74
CA SER A 129 -10.99 25.27 1.34
C SER A 129 -12.39 25.83 1.11
N GLU A 130 -13.30 25.64 2.06
CA GLU A 130 -14.67 26.15 1.98
C GLU A 130 -14.72 27.67 2.14
N GLU A 131 -13.95 28.25 3.07
CA GLU A 131 -13.86 29.72 3.20
C GLU A 131 -13.33 30.37 1.92
N ILE A 132 -12.26 29.81 1.34
CA ILE A 132 -11.71 30.28 0.06
C ILE A 132 -12.79 30.22 -1.02
N ARG A 133 -13.51 29.10 -1.14
CA ARG A 133 -14.57 28.91 -2.14
C ARG A 133 -15.69 29.95 -1.99
N VAL A 134 -16.13 30.22 -0.77
CA VAL A 134 -17.18 31.23 -0.49
C VAL A 134 -16.72 32.63 -0.89
N LEU A 135 -15.49 33.01 -0.53
CA LEU A 135 -14.94 34.32 -0.88
C LEU A 135 -14.72 34.49 -2.39
N GLU A 136 -14.25 33.44 -3.07
CA GLU A 136 -14.09 33.43 -4.53
C GLU A 136 -15.43 33.59 -5.25
N LEU A 137 -16.48 32.90 -4.80
CA LEU A 137 -17.82 33.02 -5.37
C LEU A 137 -18.45 34.39 -5.13
N ALA A 138 -18.21 34.98 -3.97
CA ALA A 138 -18.66 36.34 -3.68
C ALA A 138 -17.84 37.40 -4.44
N ASN A 139 -16.70 37.02 -5.04
CA ASN A 139 -15.76 37.90 -5.74
C ASN A 139 -15.33 39.12 -4.89
N VAL A 140 -15.16 38.89 -3.58
CA VAL A 140 -14.75 39.91 -2.60
C VAL A 140 -13.33 39.63 -2.08
N ASP A 141 -12.66 40.69 -1.64
CA ASP A 141 -11.40 40.65 -0.89
C ASP A 141 -10.32 39.69 -1.45
N LYS A 142 -9.84 40.01 -2.65
CA LYS A 142 -8.79 39.24 -3.34
C LYS A 142 -7.52 39.06 -2.50
N LYS A 143 -7.17 40.04 -1.65
CA LYS A 143 -5.99 39.95 -0.78
C LYS A 143 -6.18 38.87 0.28
N LYS A 144 -7.35 38.81 0.93
CA LYS A 144 -7.67 37.76 1.90
C LYS A 144 -7.66 36.37 1.26
N ILE A 145 -8.21 36.23 0.04
CA ILE A 145 -8.20 34.95 -0.69
C ILE A 145 -6.76 34.45 -0.90
N GLU A 146 -5.84 35.32 -1.33
CA GLU A 146 -4.44 34.93 -1.56
C GLU A 146 -3.73 34.55 -0.26
N VAL A 147 -3.99 35.25 0.85
CA VAL A 147 -3.47 34.88 2.17
C VAL A 147 -3.97 33.49 2.60
N LEU A 148 -5.27 33.22 2.48
CA LEU A 148 -5.86 31.93 2.84
C LEU A 148 -5.34 30.78 1.97
N LYS A 149 -5.11 31.02 0.66
CA LYS A 149 -4.49 30.03 -0.23
C LYS A 149 -3.06 29.70 0.21
N LEU A 150 -2.28 30.70 0.61
CA LEU A 150 -0.93 30.50 1.12
C LEU A 150 -0.95 29.70 2.44
N GLU A 151 -1.82 30.08 3.37
CA GLU A 151 -1.99 29.40 4.66
C GLU A 151 -2.40 27.94 4.46
N ARG A 152 -3.42 27.67 3.64
CA ARG A 152 -3.86 26.32 3.29
C ARG A 152 -2.73 25.49 2.69
N LYS A 153 -1.92 26.08 1.80
CA LYS A 153 -0.77 25.41 1.18
C LYS A 153 0.29 25.06 2.22
N GLN A 154 0.65 26.00 3.10
CA GLN A 154 1.61 25.77 4.18
C GLN A 154 1.11 24.70 5.14
N PHE A 155 -0.14 24.78 5.57
CA PHE A 155 -0.75 23.80 6.45
C PHE A 155 -0.78 22.40 5.82
N SER A 156 -1.16 22.29 4.54
CA SER A 156 -1.14 21.02 3.81
C SER A 156 0.25 20.41 3.71
N ASN A 157 1.29 21.23 3.51
CA ASN A 157 2.67 20.76 3.44
C ASN A 157 3.16 20.27 4.81
N ASN A 158 2.84 21.01 5.89
CA ASN A 158 3.24 20.63 7.24
C ASN A 158 2.57 19.32 7.66
N LEU A 159 1.26 19.19 7.42
CA LEU A 159 0.52 17.95 7.70
C LEU A 159 1.10 16.77 6.91
N GLN A 160 1.47 16.98 5.64
CA GLN A 160 2.10 15.94 4.82
C GLN A 160 3.47 15.53 5.35
N ASN A 161 4.29 16.48 5.82
CA ASN A 161 5.58 16.19 6.43
C ASN A 161 5.42 15.41 7.74
N GLU A 162 4.46 15.80 8.58
CA GLU A 162 4.14 15.09 9.82
C GLU A 162 3.73 13.64 9.52
N ILE A 163 2.93 13.39 8.46
CA ILE A 163 2.65 12.02 8.00
C ILE A 163 3.96 11.29 7.67
N PHE A 164 4.85 11.90 6.89
CA PHE A 164 6.10 11.25 6.46
C PHE A 164 7.05 10.94 7.62
N GLU A 165 7.05 11.74 8.69
CA GLU A 165 7.83 11.50 9.90
C GLU A 165 7.40 10.24 10.65
N HIS A 166 6.17 9.76 10.46
CA HIS A 166 5.69 8.55 11.12
C HIS A 166 5.97 7.25 10.35
N TYR A 167 6.42 7.33 9.09
CA TYR A 167 6.74 6.15 8.30
C TYR A 167 8.19 5.74 8.49
N HIS A 168 8.38 4.58 9.12
CA HIS A 168 9.67 3.95 9.36
C HIS A 168 9.70 2.56 8.72
N PHE A 169 10.82 2.23 8.09
CA PHE A 169 11.01 0.99 7.34
C PHE A 169 12.24 0.26 7.86
N LEU A 170 12.10 -1.04 8.07
CA LEU A 170 13.22 -1.94 8.30
C LEU A 170 13.77 -2.45 6.97
N ASN A 171 15.08 -2.66 6.91
CA ASN A 171 15.71 -3.45 5.85
C ASN A 171 15.99 -4.88 6.31
N GLN A 172 16.58 -5.70 5.43
CA GLN A 172 16.94 -7.09 5.74
C GLN A 172 17.96 -7.24 6.89
N ALA A 173 18.78 -6.21 7.15
CA ALA A 173 19.72 -6.20 8.26
C ALA A 173 19.07 -5.79 9.60
N GLY A 174 17.77 -5.44 9.59
CA GLY A 174 17.06 -4.92 10.76
C GLY A 174 17.37 -3.45 11.07
N GLU A 175 18.00 -2.73 10.13
CA GLU A 175 18.24 -1.30 10.27
C GLU A 175 16.98 -0.53 9.88
N GLU A 176 16.65 0.48 10.67
CA GLU A 176 15.48 1.33 10.45
C GLU A 176 15.87 2.64 9.76
N LYS A 177 15.06 3.08 8.80
CA LYS A 177 15.11 4.43 8.23
C LYS A 177 13.71 5.03 8.08
N SER A 178 13.61 6.33 8.31
CA SER A 178 12.38 7.07 8.02
C SER A 178 12.17 7.26 6.52
N LEU A 179 10.92 7.48 6.10
CA LEU A 179 10.57 7.79 4.72
C LEU A 179 11.32 9.03 4.21
N LEU A 180 11.52 10.04 5.07
CA LEU A 180 12.23 11.25 4.71
C LEU A 180 13.71 10.98 4.43
N GLU A 181 14.38 10.16 5.24
CA GLU A 181 15.78 9.80 5.04
C GLU A 181 15.97 8.99 3.75
N ILE A 182 15.08 8.02 3.51
CA ILE A 182 15.08 7.21 2.30
C ILE A 182 15.01 8.13 1.07
N PHE A 183 14.01 8.99 0.98
CA PHE A 183 13.81 9.81 -0.22
C PHE A 183 14.87 10.90 -0.41
N ARG A 184 15.46 11.44 0.67
CA ARG A 184 16.61 12.37 0.56
C ARG A 184 17.82 11.71 -0.08
N ALA A 185 18.05 10.41 0.15
CA ALA A 185 19.15 9.67 -0.48
C ALA A 185 18.97 9.47 -1.99
N PHE A 186 17.76 9.64 -2.50
CA PHE A 186 17.41 9.59 -3.93
C PHE A 186 17.17 10.99 -4.53
N ASP A 187 17.73 12.04 -3.92
CA ASP A 187 17.63 13.44 -4.37
C ASP A 187 16.19 14.01 -4.45
N TYR A 188 15.23 13.40 -3.74
CA TYR A 188 13.89 13.94 -3.61
C TYR A 188 13.86 15.04 -2.55
N LYS A 189 13.23 16.18 -2.88
CA LYS A 189 12.94 17.23 -1.90
C LYS A 189 12.00 16.74 -0.81
N ASN A 190 10.95 16.01 -1.20
CA ASN A 190 9.97 15.38 -0.32
C ASN A 190 9.50 14.06 -0.96
N PRO A 191 9.10 13.05 -0.17
CA PRO A 191 8.43 11.86 -0.69
C PRO A 191 7.14 12.23 -1.44
N PRO A 192 6.75 11.46 -2.47
CA PRO A 192 5.47 11.62 -3.12
C PRO A 192 4.33 11.17 -2.19
N ALA A 193 3.16 11.82 -2.31
CA ALA A 193 1.99 11.46 -1.52
C ALA A 193 1.60 9.98 -1.70
N GLY A 194 1.35 9.28 -0.60
CA GLY A 194 1.04 7.85 -0.56
C GLY A 194 2.26 6.92 -0.70
N ALA A 195 3.49 7.44 -0.68
CA ALA A 195 4.68 6.60 -0.48
C ALA A 195 4.56 5.84 0.86
N GLY A 196 4.94 4.56 0.86
CA GLY A 196 4.76 3.67 2.01
C GLY A 196 3.39 3.00 2.12
N GLU A 197 2.38 3.42 1.34
CA GLU A 197 1.03 2.82 1.38
C GLU A 197 0.82 1.69 0.35
N CYS A 198 1.78 1.46 -0.54
CA CYS A 198 1.73 0.41 -1.56
C CYS A 198 1.82 -0.99 -0.95
N ALA A 199 1.44 -2.00 -1.74
CA ALA A 199 1.45 -3.39 -1.28
C ALA A 199 2.87 -3.88 -0.97
N GLY A 200 3.84 -3.67 -1.87
CA GLY A 200 5.23 -4.11 -1.73
C GLY A 200 5.91 -3.67 -0.43
N PRO A 201 5.97 -2.36 -0.11
CA PRO A 201 6.58 -1.90 1.14
C PRO A 201 5.97 -2.52 2.40
N LYS A 202 4.64 -2.69 2.45
CA LYS A 202 3.96 -3.33 3.60
C LYS A 202 4.39 -4.80 3.75
N LEU A 203 4.52 -5.52 2.62
CA LEU A 203 4.95 -6.92 2.62
C LEU A 203 6.36 -7.08 3.15
N LEU A 204 7.31 -6.28 2.65
CA LEU A 204 8.70 -6.33 3.10
C LEU A 204 8.84 -5.90 4.56
N GLN A 205 8.16 -4.82 4.95
CA GLN A 205 8.15 -4.37 6.34
C GLN A 205 7.72 -5.49 7.28
N TYR A 206 6.57 -6.13 7.00
CA TYR A 206 6.08 -7.23 7.81
C TYR A 206 7.04 -8.41 7.81
N ALA A 207 7.61 -8.76 6.65
CA ALA A 207 8.57 -9.86 6.56
C ALA A 207 9.78 -9.61 7.47
N PHE A 208 10.38 -8.42 7.42
CA PHE A 208 11.53 -8.08 8.25
C PHE A 208 11.19 -8.00 9.74
N GLN A 209 10.04 -7.44 10.11
CA GLN A 209 9.56 -7.41 11.50
C GLN A 209 9.37 -8.81 12.09
N HIS A 210 8.98 -9.78 11.26
CA HIS A 210 8.70 -11.16 11.65
C HIS A 210 9.84 -12.14 11.31
N GLN A 211 11.03 -11.63 10.95
CA GLN A 211 12.21 -12.46 10.62
C GLN A 211 11.95 -13.48 9.49
N LEU A 212 11.00 -13.16 8.61
CA LEU A 212 10.70 -13.93 7.41
C LEU A 212 11.69 -13.52 6.31
N LYS A 213 12.30 -14.50 5.64
CA LYS A 213 13.23 -14.25 4.54
C LYS A 213 12.43 -14.03 3.24
N PRO A 214 12.47 -12.84 2.62
CA PRO A 214 11.85 -12.62 1.33
C PRO A 214 12.52 -13.43 0.22
N LEU A 215 11.71 -14.06 -0.64
CA LEU A 215 12.18 -14.85 -1.78
C LEU A 215 11.75 -14.24 -3.11
N ALA A 216 10.48 -13.91 -3.26
CA ALA A 216 9.98 -13.28 -4.48
C ALA A 216 8.75 -12.42 -4.23
N ILE A 217 8.61 -11.32 -4.95
CA ILE A 217 7.48 -10.38 -4.83
C ILE A 217 6.79 -10.16 -6.17
N ALA A 218 5.47 -10.06 -6.16
CA ALA A 218 4.71 -9.59 -7.31
C ALA A 218 3.50 -8.76 -6.88
N GLU A 219 3.15 -7.77 -7.70
CA GLU A 219 1.91 -6.99 -7.55
C GLU A 219 1.01 -7.20 -8.78
N PHE A 220 -0.30 -7.24 -8.56
CA PHE A 220 -1.29 -7.38 -9.62
C PHE A 220 -2.51 -6.49 -9.39
N TRP A 221 -3.14 -6.09 -10.50
CA TRP A 221 -4.34 -5.27 -10.45
C TRP A 221 -5.61 -6.11 -10.43
N TRP A 222 -6.57 -5.72 -9.58
CA TRP A 222 -7.86 -6.37 -9.43
C TRP A 222 -9.02 -5.38 -9.62
N GLY A 223 -9.97 -5.71 -10.49
CA GLY A 223 -11.11 -4.86 -10.84
C GLY A 223 -10.92 -4.04 -12.11
N LEU A 224 -11.97 -3.29 -12.47
CA LEU A 224 -11.95 -2.33 -13.56
C LEU A 224 -11.03 -1.16 -13.21
N SER A 225 -10.39 -0.61 -14.24
CA SER A 225 -9.63 0.63 -14.08
C SER A 225 -10.59 1.82 -13.99
N PRO A 226 -10.44 2.69 -12.98
CA PRO A 226 -11.39 3.79 -12.76
C PRO A 226 -11.33 4.88 -13.85
N LYS A 227 -10.21 5.03 -14.59
CA LYS A 227 -10.02 6.16 -15.54
C LYS A 227 -9.11 5.90 -16.75
N SER A 228 -8.19 4.93 -16.72
CA SER A 228 -7.21 4.71 -17.80
C SER A 228 -7.17 3.24 -18.24
N ALA A 229 -6.89 2.96 -19.52
CA ALA A 229 -6.72 1.58 -20.00
C ALA A 229 -5.42 0.90 -19.49
N GLN A 230 -4.66 1.57 -18.60
CA GLN A 230 -3.37 1.12 -18.09
C GLN A 230 -3.49 -0.12 -17.20
N TRP A 231 -4.48 -0.13 -16.31
CA TRP A 231 -4.66 -1.19 -15.32
C TRP A 231 -5.63 -2.24 -15.84
N LYS A 232 -5.13 -3.45 -16.04
CA LYS A 232 -5.87 -4.59 -16.57
C LYS A 232 -6.09 -5.58 -15.44
N HIS A 233 -7.31 -6.05 -15.31
CA HIS A 233 -7.67 -7.05 -14.32
C HIS A 233 -6.78 -8.31 -14.44
N LYS A 234 -6.28 -8.81 -13.31
CA LYS A 234 -5.35 -9.96 -13.15
C LYS A 234 -3.95 -9.75 -13.72
N GLN A 235 -3.66 -8.59 -14.32
CA GLN A 235 -2.34 -8.28 -14.87
C GLN A 235 -1.34 -7.96 -13.76
N PHE A 236 -0.12 -8.46 -13.90
CA PHE A 236 1.01 -8.16 -13.02
C PHE A 236 1.72 -6.88 -13.43
N TYR A 237 2.24 -6.15 -12.45
CA TYR A 237 2.94 -4.89 -12.62
C TYR A 237 4.17 -4.81 -11.72
N ALA A 238 5.25 -4.23 -12.25
CA ALA A 238 6.42 -3.90 -11.46
C ALA A 238 6.06 -2.86 -10.38
N CYS A 239 6.89 -2.79 -9.35
CA CYS A 239 6.74 -1.79 -8.30
C CYS A 239 6.74 -0.35 -8.88
N CYS A 240 6.04 0.55 -8.21
CA CYS A 240 5.96 1.94 -8.65
C CYS A 240 7.34 2.60 -8.56
N LYS A 241 7.88 3.07 -9.70
CA LYS A 241 9.19 3.74 -9.75
C LYS A 241 9.31 4.93 -8.79
N GLU A 242 8.30 5.79 -8.78
CA GLU A 242 8.40 7.03 -7.99
C GLU A 242 8.20 6.82 -6.48
N LYS A 243 7.40 5.82 -6.07
CA LYS A 243 6.94 5.69 -4.68
C LYS A 243 7.52 4.50 -3.93
N CYS A 244 7.78 3.40 -4.65
CA CYS A 244 8.21 2.14 -4.05
C CYS A 244 9.71 1.92 -4.26
N GLU A 245 10.24 2.20 -5.45
CA GLU A 245 11.64 1.92 -5.78
C GLU A 245 12.66 2.50 -4.78
N PRO A 246 12.49 3.72 -4.23
CA PRO A 246 13.39 4.20 -3.17
C PRO A 246 13.32 3.41 -1.86
N ILE A 247 12.17 2.77 -1.58
CA ILE A 247 11.87 2.08 -0.32
C ILE A 247 12.30 0.60 -0.36
N LEU A 248 12.14 -0.06 -1.52
CA LEU A 248 12.39 -1.49 -1.72
C LEU A 248 13.89 -1.79 -1.86
#